data_AF-A0A5E3W8U9-F1
#
_entry.id   AF-A0A5E3W8U9-F1
#
_cell.length_a   1.000
_cell.length_b   1.000
_cell.length_c   1.000
_cell.angle_alpha   90.00
_cell.angle_beta   90.00
_cell.angle_gamma   90.00
#
_symmetry.space_group_name_H-M   'P 1'
#
loop_
_entity.id
_entity.type
_entity.pdbx_description
1 polymer ?
#
loop_
_entity_poly.entity_id
_entity_poly.type
_entity_poly.pdbx_seq_one_letter_code
_entity_poly.pdbx_strand_id
1 'polypeptide(L)'
;MLSLLSRTASSAVSAARARPFPGATSRRAFAAAAAPSVANVDKLTRTRQPVDWRTLDAAVMTKSAQLRNEKQQKTGPTSVAETWADLSDKTLGRLGPPPGKYAGRSVEVQKGDLASALRRLNTILFENRVHGERVRNLRHEKKGYKRRRLASERWRRRFAHEVRTKVELVKTIRRRGA
;
A
#
# COMPACT_ATOMS: atom_id res chain seq x y z
N MET A 1 -10.02 15.21 64.65
CA MET A 1 -11.22 14.52 64.15
C MET A 1 -11.54 15.08 62.77
N LEU A 2 -10.73 14.84 61.73
CA LEU A 2 -10.76 13.70 60.79
C LEU A 2 -12.15 13.35 60.26
N SER A 3 -12.24 13.22 58.93
CA SER A 3 -13.31 12.61 58.10
C SER A 3 -14.18 13.61 57.31
N LEU A 4 -14.46 13.49 56.00
CA LEU A 4 -13.90 12.76 54.86
C LEU A 4 -14.66 13.26 53.61
N LEU A 5 -13.96 13.32 52.48
CA LEU A 5 -14.54 13.54 51.15
C LEU A 5 -15.53 12.42 50.78
N SER A 6 -16.58 12.74 50.03
CA SER A 6 -17.16 11.79 49.08
C SER A 6 -17.73 12.49 47.84
N ARG A 7 -16.98 12.37 46.74
CA ARG A 7 -17.42 12.67 45.37
C ARG A 7 -18.08 11.41 44.81
N THR A 8 -19.33 11.50 44.42
CA THR A 8 -20.02 10.43 43.67
C THR A 8 -19.78 10.64 42.17
N ALA A 9 -19.08 9.69 41.54
CA ALA A 9 -18.89 9.60 40.11
C ALA A 9 -19.98 8.72 39.50
N SER A 10 -20.85 9.29 38.67
CA SER A 10 -21.79 8.52 37.84
C SER A 10 -21.07 7.98 36.61
N SER A 11 -20.90 6.66 36.61
CA SER A 11 -20.36 5.84 35.52
C SER A 11 -21.47 5.54 34.52
N ALA A 12 -21.37 6.11 33.31
CA ALA A 12 -22.20 5.71 32.17
C ALA A 12 -21.48 4.62 31.37
N VAL A 13 -21.95 3.38 31.52
CA VAL A 13 -21.54 2.21 30.75
C VAL A 13 -22.13 2.35 29.35
N SER A 14 -21.30 2.74 28.37
CA SER A 14 -21.72 2.73 26.96
C SER A 14 -21.37 1.38 26.35
N ALA A 15 -22.42 0.62 26.05
CA ALA A 15 -22.39 -0.68 25.40
C ALA A 15 -21.56 -0.67 24.11
N ALA A 16 -20.63 -1.63 24.02
CA ALA A 16 -19.87 -1.92 22.82
C ALA A 16 -20.80 -2.51 21.74
N ARG A 17 -21.23 -1.67 20.78
CA ARG A 17 -21.76 -2.14 19.51
C ARG A 17 -20.64 -2.87 18.77
N ALA A 18 -20.74 -4.20 18.72
CA ALA A 18 -19.96 -5.05 17.84
C ALA A 18 -20.10 -4.54 16.39
N ARG A 19 -18.98 -4.16 15.77
CA ARG A 19 -18.95 -3.89 14.34
C ARG A 19 -18.82 -5.24 13.61
N PRO A 20 -19.70 -5.56 12.65
CA PRO A 20 -19.52 -6.74 11.82
C PRO A 20 -18.25 -6.58 10.99
N PHE A 21 -17.43 -7.63 10.94
CA PHE A 21 -16.31 -7.74 10.02
C PHE A 21 -16.83 -7.66 8.57
N PRO A 22 -16.35 -6.75 7.73
CA PRO A 22 -16.54 -6.88 6.29
C PRO A 22 -15.54 -7.94 5.80
N GLY A 23 -15.93 -9.21 5.91
CA GLY A 23 -15.35 -10.30 5.14
C GLY A 23 -15.81 -10.17 3.68
N ALA A 24 -15.33 -9.15 2.97
CA ALA A 24 -15.52 -9.04 1.53
C ALA A 24 -14.61 -10.07 0.86
N THR A 25 -15.12 -11.30 0.78
CA THR A 25 -14.69 -12.25 -0.23
C THR A 25 -14.97 -11.61 -1.59
N SER A 26 -13.93 -11.07 -2.21
CA SER A 26 -13.99 -10.66 -3.60
C SER A 26 -14.04 -11.94 -4.43
N ARG A 27 -15.24 -12.55 -4.50
CA ARG A 27 -15.60 -13.44 -5.60
C ARG A 27 -15.49 -12.58 -6.84
N ARG A 28 -14.42 -12.77 -7.62
CA ARG A 28 -14.42 -12.36 -9.02
C ARG A 28 -15.62 -13.05 -9.66
N ALA A 29 -16.72 -12.34 -9.81
CA ALA A 29 -17.70 -12.65 -10.83
C ALA A 29 -16.94 -12.54 -12.15
N PHE A 30 -16.62 -13.68 -12.75
CA PHE A 30 -16.28 -13.70 -14.16
C PHE A 30 -17.46 -13.07 -14.87
N ALA A 31 -17.26 -11.88 -15.45
CA ALA A 31 -18.17 -11.36 -16.44
C ALA A 31 -18.24 -12.44 -17.52
N ALA A 32 -19.40 -13.08 -17.65
CA ALA A 32 -19.72 -13.88 -18.81
C ALA A 32 -19.71 -12.92 -19.99
N ALA A 33 -18.57 -12.86 -20.68
CA ALA A 33 -18.47 -12.17 -21.95
C ALA A 33 -19.55 -12.77 -22.85
N ALA A 34 -20.45 -11.90 -23.33
CA ALA A 34 -21.44 -12.26 -24.33
C ALA A 34 -20.73 -13.05 -25.44
N ALA A 35 -21.20 -14.28 -25.68
CA ALA A 35 -20.67 -15.11 -26.73
C ALA A 35 -20.74 -14.33 -28.05
N PRO A 36 -19.64 -14.20 -28.81
CA PRO A 36 -19.74 -13.65 -30.15
C PRO A 36 -20.66 -14.56 -30.96
N SER A 37 -21.78 -14.00 -31.42
CA SER A 37 -22.69 -14.60 -32.40
C SER A 37 -21.87 -15.19 -33.54
N VAL A 38 -21.94 -16.51 -33.69
CA VAL A 38 -21.23 -17.28 -34.72
C VAL A 38 -21.94 -17.09 -36.06
N ALA A 39 -21.83 -15.89 -36.63
CA ALA A 39 -22.30 -15.58 -37.98
C ALA A 39 -21.09 -15.56 -38.93
N ASN A 40 -20.48 -16.73 -39.14
CA ASN A 40 -19.81 -17.11 -40.39
C ASN A 40 -19.29 -18.55 -40.29
N VAL A 41 -20.10 -19.52 -40.70
CA VAL A 41 -19.68 -20.93 -40.83
C VAL A 41 -19.15 -21.23 -42.24
N ASP A 42 -19.22 -20.28 -43.16
CA ASP A 42 -18.87 -20.53 -44.57
C ASP A 42 -17.50 -19.94 -44.90
N LYS A 43 -16.43 -20.67 -44.53
CA LYS A 43 -15.13 -20.76 -45.24
C LYS A 43 -14.13 -21.56 -44.39
N LEU A 44 -14.41 -22.84 -44.19
CA LEU A 44 -13.44 -23.82 -43.69
C LEU A 44 -13.25 -24.95 -44.70
N THR A 45 -12.85 -24.60 -45.92
CA THR A 45 -11.98 -25.47 -46.71
C THR A 45 -10.55 -24.95 -46.57
N ARG A 46 -10.03 -24.98 -45.34
CA ARG A 46 -8.60 -24.84 -45.10
C ARG A 46 -7.96 -26.12 -45.62
N THR A 47 -7.50 -26.10 -46.86
CA THR A 47 -6.61 -27.14 -47.39
C THR A 47 -5.46 -27.27 -46.40
N ARG A 48 -5.40 -28.43 -45.72
CA ARG A 48 -4.31 -28.80 -44.83
C ARG A 48 -3.11 -29.11 -45.73
N GLN A 49 -2.41 -28.06 -46.16
CA GLN A 49 -1.13 -28.22 -46.82
C GLN A 49 -0.15 -28.84 -45.82
N PRO A 50 0.65 -29.84 -46.22
CA PRO A 50 1.67 -30.42 -45.34
C PRO A 50 2.61 -29.30 -44.89
N VAL A 51 2.83 -29.21 -43.58
CA VAL A 51 3.69 -28.19 -42.99
C VAL A 51 5.13 -28.51 -43.37
N ASP A 52 5.67 -27.75 -44.32
CA ASP A 52 7.08 -27.84 -44.68
C ASP A 52 7.93 -27.12 -43.62
N TRP A 53 8.59 -27.90 -42.78
CA TRP A 53 9.48 -27.44 -41.71
C TRP A 53 10.65 -26.58 -42.23
N ARG A 54 11.08 -26.77 -43.49
CA ARG A 54 12.12 -25.92 -44.10
C ARG A 54 11.64 -24.48 -44.32
N THR A 55 10.38 -24.32 -44.72
CA THR A 55 9.79 -22.98 -44.92
C THR A 55 9.52 -22.29 -43.59
N LEU A 56 9.20 -23.04 -42.53
CA LEU A 56 9.09 -22.49 -41.18
C LEU A 56 10.43 -22.03 -40.63
N ASP A 57 11.50 -22.82 -40.78
CA ASP A 57 12.84 -22.41 -40.35
C ASP A 57 13.31 -21.17 -41.13
N ALA A 58 13.10 -21.12 -42.45
CA ALA A 58 13.40 -19.94 -43.25
C ALA A 58 12.56 -18.72 -42.81
N ALA A 59 11.29 -18.90 -42.48
CA ALA A 59 10.41 -17.83 -41.97
C ALA A 59 10.83 -17.35 -40.56
N VAL A 60 11.28 -18.26 -39.68
CA VAL A 60 11.79 -17.92 -38.35
C VAL A 60 13.15 -17.21 -38.46
N MET A 61 14.02 -17.63 -39.37
CA MET A 61 15.31 -16.99 -39.63
C MET A 61 15.15 -15.60 -40.24
N THR A 62 14.23 -15.42 -41.20
CA THR A 62 13.93 -14.10 -41.78
C THR A 62 13.28 -13.17 -40.77
N LYS A 63 12.32 -13.65 -39.98
CA LYS A 63 11.67 -12.85 -38.92
C LYS A 63 12.65 -12.47 -37.80
N SER A 64 13.53 -13.38 -37.41
CA SER A 64 14.56 -13.08 -36.41
C SER A 64 15.65 -12.15 -36.96
N ALA A 65 16.01 -12.25 -38.24
CA ALA A 65 16.91 -11.31 -38.92
C ALA A 65 16.29 -9.90 -39.01
N GLN A 66 15.00 -9.80 -39.36
CA GLN A 66 14.25 -8.55 -39.36
C GLN A 66 14.25 -7.90 -37.97
N LEU A 67 13.92 -8.65 -36.92
CA LEU A 67 13.94 -8.15 -35.53
C LEU A 67 15.35 -7.74 -35.05
N ARG A 68 16.41 -8.41 -35.54
CA ARG A 68 17.80 -8.03 -35.27
C ARG A 68 18.17 -6.73 -35.99
N ASN A 69 17.77 -6.57 -37.25
CA ASN A 69 17.98 -5.33 -38.02
C ASN A 69 17.23 -4.15 -37.40
N GLU A 70 15.97 -4.35 -36.99
CA GLU A 70 15.18 -3.33 -36.29
C GLU A 70 15.80 -2.93 -34.93
N LYS A 71 16.41 -3.89 -34.22
CA LYS A 71 17.18 -3.61 -32.99
C LYS A 71 18.46 -2.85 -33.30
N GLN A 72 19.22 -3.24 -34.33
CA GLN A 72 20.46 -2.58 -34.73
C GLN A 72 20.22 -1.15 -35.23
N GLN A 73 19.10 -0.90 -35.92
CA GLN A 73 18.68 0.44 -36.35
C GLN A 73 18.22 1.33 -35.18
N LYS A 74 17.78 0.74 -34.05
CA LYS A 74 17.46 1.46 -32.80
C LYS A 74 18.65 1.68 -31.87
N THR A 75 19.74 0.95 -32.04
CA THR A 75 20.98 1.12 -31.26
C THR A 75 21.98 1.98 -32.03
N GLY A 76 21.65 3.26 -32.21
CA GLY A 76 22.72 4.25 -32.36
C GLY A 76 23.55 4.29 -31.06
N PRO A 77 24.80 4.78 -31.08
CA PRO A 77 25.56 5.00 -29.85
C PRO A 77 24.93 6.18 -29.09
N THR A 78 23.78 5.96 -28.45
CA THR A 78 23.30 6.88 -27.43
C THR A 78 24.37 6.91 -26.37
N SER A 79 24.99 8.07 -26.20
CA SER A 79 25.90 8.33 -25.09
C SER A 79 25.27 7.78 -23.81
N VAL A 80 26.06 7.20 -22.90
CA VAL A 80 25.55 6.70 -21.61
C VAL A 80 24.67 7.77 -20.94
N ALA A 81 25.03 9.05 -21.09
CA ALA A 81 24.24 10.19 -20.62
C ALA A 81 22.83 10.28 -21.24
N GLU A 82 22.70 10.02 -22.53
CA GLU A 82 21.43 10.02 -23.26
C GLU A 82 20.54 8.85 -22.83
N THR A 83 21.13 7.67 -22.60
CA THR A 83 20.38 6.52 -22.06
C THR A 83 19.86 6.80 -20.65
N TRP A 84 20.66 7.45 -19.81
CA TRP A 84 20.24 7.88 -18.47
C TRP A 84 19.18 8.97 -18.51
N ALA A 85 19.28 9.95 -19.42
CA ALA A 85 18.25 10.98 -19.61
C ALA A 85 16.91 10.37 -20.03
N ASP A 86 16.95 9.44 -20.98
CA ASP A 86 15.78 8.68 -21.42
C ASP A 86 15.12 7.88 -20.29
N LEU A 87 15.94 7.24 -19.44
CA LEU A 87 15.46 6.53 -18.27
C LEU A 87 14.90 7.49 -17.21
N SER A 88 15.55 8.64 -16.97
CA SER A 88 15.05 9.63 -16.02
C SER A 88 13.70 10.19 -16.46
N ASP A 89 13.52 10.48 -17.73
CA ASP A 89 12.26 11.04 -18.23
C ASP A 89 11.13 10.00 -18.18
N LYS A 90 11.40 8.75 -18.56
CA LYS A 90 10.44 7.64 -18.46
C LYS A 90 10.07 7.30 -17.01
N THR A 91 11.00 7.47 -16.07
CA THR A 91 10.74 7.22 -14.64
C THR A 91 10.03 8.39 -13.97
N LEU A 92 10.42 9.64 -14.26
CA LEU A 92 9.75 10.85 -13.76
C LEU A 92 8.32 10.97 -14.29
N GLY A 93 8.08 10.62 -15.56
CA GLY A 93 6.72 10.56 -16.13
C GLY A 93 5.79 9.58 -15.41
N ARG A 94 6.34 8.54 -14.74
CA ARG A 94 5.56 7.58 -13.94
C ARG A 94 5.38 7.99 -12.48
N LEU A 95 6.35 8.71 -11.90
CA LEU A 95 6.37 9.02 -10.47
C LEU A 95 5.62 10.29 -10.10
N GLY A 96 5.22 11.10 -11.09
CA GLY A 96 4.58 12.39 -10.86
C GLY A 96 5.51 13.40 -10.19
N PRO A 97 5.09 14.66 -10.05
CA PRO A 97 5.88 15.67 -9.34
C PRO A 97 6.18 15.21 -7.91
N PRO A 98 7.39 15.48 -7.38
CA PRO A 98 7.73 15.09 -6.03
C PRO A 98 6.70 15.68 -5.04
N PRO A 99 6.26 14.90 -4.05
CA PRO A 99 5.29 15.36 -3.08
C PRO A 99 5.78 16.66 -2.41
N GLY A 100 4.93 17.70 -2.43
CA GLY A 100 5.23 18.99 -1.82
C GLY A 100 5.37 18.91 -0.28
N LYS A 101 5.75 20.02 0.36
CA LYS A 101 5.97 20.11 1.83
C LYS A 101 4.77 19.64 2.68
N TYR A 102 3.57 19.69 2.12
CA TYR A 102 2.30 19.30 2.77
C TYR A 102 1.82 17.90 2.41
N ALA A 103 2.59 17.16 1.61
CA ALA A 103 2.22 15.81 1.21
C ALA A 103 2.06 14.90 2.43
N GLY A 104 0.99 14.11 2.43
CA GLY A 104 0.62 13.26 3.56
C GLY A 104 0.17 14.03 4.80
N ARG A 105 -0.06 15.35 4.71
CA ARG A 105 -0.61 16.21 5.77
C ARG A 105 -1.76 17.09 5.27
N SER A 106 -2.26 16.81 4.07
CA SER A 106 -3.45 17.42 3.49
C SER A 106 -4.57 16.38 3.43
N VAL A 107 -5.81 16.83 3.65
CA VAL A 107 -7.02 16.01 3.50
C VAL A 107 -8.02 16.87 2.75
N GLU A 108 -8.57 16.32 1.66
CA GLU A 108 -9.65 16.97 0.93
C GLU A 108 -10.95 16.93 1.73
N VAL A 109 -11.69 18.05 1.75
CA VAL A 109 -12.98 18.14 2.41
C VAL A 109 -14.04 17.60 1.47
N GLN A 110 -14.60 16.43 1.80
CA GLN A 110 -15.66 15.84 1.00
C GLN A 110 -17.02 16.41 1.40
N LYS A 111 -17.81 16.85 0.41
CA LYS A 111 -19.22 17.27 0.58
C LYS A 111 -19.43 18.35 1.66
N GLY A 112 -18.43 19.21 1.88
CA GLY A 112 -18.48 20.27 2.89
C GLY A 112 -18.41 19.79 4.34
N ASP A 113 -18.21 18.49 4.61
CA ASP A 113 -18.04 17.99 5.98
C ASP A 113 -16.61 18.26 6.49
N LEU A 114 -16.42 19.47 7.00
CA LEU A 114 -15.16 19.92 7.57
C LEU A 114 -14.82 19.15 8.86
N ALA A 115 -15.81 18.79 9.67
CA ALA A 115 -15.57 18.16 10.96
C ALA A 115 -14.93 16.78 10.80
N SER A 116 -15.44 15.98 9.86
CA SER A 116 -14.85 14.66 9.54
C SER A 116 -13.47 14.78 8.90
N ALA A 117 -13.28 15.76 8.01
CA ALA A 117 -11.97 16.02 7.40
C ALA A 117 -10.91 16.40 8.43
N LEU A 118 -11.24 17.28 9.39
CA LEU A 118 -10.34 17.68 10.47
C LEU A 118 -10.01 16.51 11.43
N ARG A 119 -10.99 15.66 11.76
CA ARG A 119 -10.73 14.45 12.56
C ARG A 119 -9.77 13.50 11.85
N ARG A 120 -9.99 13.29 10.54
CA ARG A 120 -9.10 12.47 9.71
C ARG A 120 -7.69 13.05 9.65
N LEU A 121 -7.58 14.36 9.44
CA LEU A 121 -6.29 15.06 9.45
C LEU A 121 -5.58 14.89 10.80
N ASN A 122 -6.30 15.00 11.92
CA ASN A 122 -5.71 14.81 13.24
C ASN A 122 -5.15 13.39 13.44
N THR A 123 -5.88 12.35 12.99
CA THR A 123 -5.38 10.96 12.99
C THR A 123 -4.09 10.83 12.18
N ILE A 124 -4.05 11.41 10.98
CA ILE A 124 -2.86 11.39 10.12
C ILE A 124 -1.66 12.07 10.81
N LEU A 125 -1.87 13.23 11.45
CA LEU A 125 -0.82 13.93 12.19
C LEU A 125 -0.33 13.14 13.41
N PHE A 126 -1.22 12.38 14.06
CA PHE A 126 -0.89 11.51 15.18
C PHE A 126 -0.07 10.29 14.74
N GLU A 127 -0.47 9.60 13.68
CA GLU A 127 0.24 8.46 13.09
C GLU A 127 1.65 8.86 12.66
N ASN A 128 1.77 10.00 11.98
CA ASN A 128 3.05 10.58 11.57
C ASN A 128 3.85 11.21 12.73
N ARG A 129 3.30 11.23 13.96
CA ARG A 129 3.93 11.76 15.18
C ARG A 129 4.39 13.21 15.08
N VAL A 130 3.75 14.02 14.23
CA VAL A 130 4.16 15.41 13.93
C VAL A 130 4.18 16.27 15.19
N HIS A 131 3.14 16.18 16.03
CA HIS A 131 3.07 16.94 17.28
C HIS A 131 4.18 16.55 18.26
N GLY A 132 4.42 15.25 18.45
CA GLY A 132 5.44 14.76 19.36
C GLY A 132 6.85 15.11 18.90
N GLU A 133 7.08 15.13 17.58
CA GLU A 133 8.33 15.60 17.00
C GLU A 133 8.50 17.12 17.15
N ARG A 134 7.46 17.92 16.85
CA ARG A 134 7.47 19.38 17.06
C ARG A 134 7.90 19.73 18.48
N VAL A 135 7.27 19.12 19.49
CA VAL A 135 7.58 19.38 20.91
C VAL A 135 9.02 19.00 21.24
N ARG A 136 9.50 17.85 20.75
CA ARG A 136 10.90 17.41 20.99
C ARG A 136 11.92 18.31 20.30
N ASN A 137 11.57 18.90 19.16
CA ASN A 137 12.44 19.77 18.39
C ASN A 137 12.47 21.22 18.91
N LEU A 138 11.58 21.61 19.84
CA LEU A 138 11.60 22.94 20.46
C LEU A 138 12.93 23.25 21.17
N ARG A 139 13.64 22.22 21.65
CA ARG A 139 14.92 22.35 22.34
C ARG A 139 15.90 21.28 21.85
N HIS A 140 17.19 21.59 21.86
CA HIS A 140 18.21 20.62 21.54
C HIS A 140 18.31 19.52 22.61
N GLU A 141 18.03 18.28 22.22
CA GLU A 141 18.29 17.09 23.03
C GLU A 141 19.72 16.58 22.76
N LYS A 142 20.58 16.57 23.79
CA LYS A 142 21.93 15.99 23.69
C LYS A 142 21.87 14.53 23.20
N LYS A 143 22.79 14.15 22.30
CA LYS A 143 22.83 12.82 21.66
C LYS A 143 22.76 11.64 22.64
N GLY A 144 23.46 11.72 23.78
CA GLY A 144 23.45 10.67 24.81
C GLY A 144 22.07 10.49 25.46
N TYR A 145 21.40 11.58 25.82
CA TYR A 145 20.05 11.56 26.37
C TYR A 145 19.04 11.01 25.35
N LYS A 146 19.13 11.43 24.08
CA LYS A 146 18.31 10.89 22.99
C LYS A 146 18.44 9.37 22.85
N ARG A 147 19.66 8.83 22.92
CA ARG A 147 19.92 7.38 22.84
C ARG A 147 19.28 6.62 24.01
N ARG A 148 19.49 7.10 25.25
CA ARG A 148 18.92 6.50 26.46
C ARG A 148 17.39 6.51 26.43
N ARG A 149 16.79 7.64 26.04
CA ARG A 149 15.34 7.77 25.86
C ARG A 149 14.81 6.78 24.83
N LEU A 150 15.39 6.74 23.63
CA LEU A 150 14.94 5.82 22.57
C LEU A 150 15.10 4.34 22.96
N ALA A 151 16.15 3.98 23.70
CA ALA A 151 16.32 2.63 24.24
C ALA A 151 15.21 2.29 25.24
N SER A 152 14.96 3.17 26.21
CA SER A 152 13.88 3.02 27.20
C SER A 152 12.49 2.95 26.55
N GLU A 153 12.21 3.77 25.54
CA GLU A 153 10.95 3.73 24.79
C GLU A 153 10.78 2.42 24.04
N ARG A 154 11.83 1.93 23.35
CA ARG A 154 11.79 0.64 22.65
C ARG A 154 11.53 -0.50 23.62
N TRP A 155 12.21 -0.51 24.76
CA TRP A 155 12.01 -1.53 25.79
C TRP A 155 10.58 -1.50 26.33
N ARG A 156 10.06 -0.32 26.70
CA ARG A 156 8.66 -0.20 27.17
C ARG A 156 7.65 -0.68 26.14
N ARG A 157 7.86 -0.41 24.84
CA ARG A 157 7.00 -0.90 23.76
C ARG A 157 7.03 -2.42 23.65
N ARG A 158 8.22 -3.03 23.71
CA ARG A 158 8.38 -4.49 23.67
C ARG A 158 7.76 -5.15 24.89
N PHE A 159 8.05 -4.63 26.09
CA PHE A 159 7.47 -5.12 27.33
C PHE A 159 5.94 -5.06 27.31
N ALA A 160 5.35 -3.93 26.89
CA ALA A 160 3.91 -3.81 26.77
C ALA A 160 3.31 -4.81 25.77
N HIS A 161 3.99 -5.07 24.65
CA HIS A 161 3.58 -6.08 23.69
C HIS A 161 3.61 -7.49 24.31
N GLU A 162 4.71 -7.88 24.95
CA GLU A 162 4.85 -9.18 25.61
C GLU A 162 3.79 -9.38 26.71
N VAL A 163 3.56 -8.37 27.55
CA VAL A 163 2.51 -8.38 28.57
C VAL A 163 1.15 -8.57 27.92
N ARG A 164 0.85 -7.84 26.83
CA ARG A 164 -0.42 -7.96 26.11
C ARG A 164 -0.63 -9.37 25.56
N THR A 165 0.39 -9.95 24.91
CA THR A 165 0.35 -11.31 24.37
C THR A 165 0.08 -12.34 25.48
N LYS A 166 0.74 -12.21 26.63
CA LYS A 166 0.51 -13.11 27.78
C LYS A 166 -0.90 -12.95 28.36
N VAL A 167 -1.40 -11.73 28.50
CA VAL A 167 -2.77 -11.46 28.98
C VAL A 167 -3.81 -11.99 28.00
N GLU A 168 -3.58 -11.83 26.69
CA GLU A 168 -4.44 -12.40 25.66
C GLU A 168 -4.48 -13.93 25.75
N LEU A 169 -3.33 -14.59 25.95
CA LEU A 169 -3.27 -16.03 26.19
C LEU A 169 -4.13 -16.44 27.40
N VAL A 170 -3.94 -15.79 28.55
CA VAL A 170 -4.74 -16.06 29.76
C VAL A 170 -6.24 -15.88 29.50
N LYS A 171 -6.64 -14.81 28.81
CA LYS A 171 -8.04 -14.58 28.43
C LYS A 171 -8.57 -15.68 27.52
N THR A 172 -7.76 -16.19 26.59
CA THR A 172 -8.17 -17.29 25.70
C THR A 172 -8.33 -18.62 26.45
N ILE A 173 -7.44 -18.94 27.40
CA ILE A 173 -7.56 -20.12 28.28
C ILE A 173 -8.84 -20.03 29.11
N ARG A 174 -9.06 -18.90 29.79
CA ARG A 174 -10.28 -18.67 30.60
C ARG A 174 -11.55 -18.78 29.76
N ARG A 175 -11.56 -18.25 28.54
CA ARG A 175 -12.71 -18.37 27.62
C ARG A 175 -12.99 -19.81 27.20
N ARG A 176 -11.98 -20.68 27.19
CA ARG A 176 -12.12 -22.12 26.89
C ARG A 176 -12.63 -22.93 28.08
N GLY A 177 -12.73 -22.35 29.27
CA GLY A 177 -13.37 -22.99 30.42
C GLY A 177 -12.43 -23.78 31.34
N ALA A 178 -11.13 -23.45 31.37
CA ALA A 178 -10.25 -23.81 32.48
C ALA A 178 -10.38 -22.80 33.64
#